data_AF-A0A3B3ZNR8-F1
#
_entry.id   AF-A0A3B3ZNR8-F1
#
_cell.length_a   1.000
_cell.length_b   1.000
_cell.length_c   1.000
_cell.angle_alpha   90.00
_cell.angle_beta   90.00
_cell.angle_gamma   90.00
#
_symmetry.space_group_name_H-M   'P 1'
#
loop_
_entity.id
_entity.type
_entity.pdbx_description
1 polymer ?
#
loop_
_entity_poly.entity_id
_entity_poly.type
_entity_poly.pdbx_seq_one_letter_code
_entity_poly.pdbx_strand_id
1 'polypeptide(L)'
;MSAGRASEGAGSVSLWGFSPSLNLLTTRKQNADKGNILLVGSGDPRHILKTIAELPDKHNLHVWVIENNMEVMARQMLMLYLALMPHDNMKTEVFLEIFGNSEVRSHTAETLRHAASRLIVSVTETMEEATHPCLDTSLLKFKERDELVRIFKQWTQPEYSVSGHPTPIVMSKAWDYRVRQHLGTRYDSRMGCFDWDLIMKLHEKGQGRLIHKHQYTQWRAGGVAFELREGVYQTLNPTFLSSRVFSQKMSKVAVTGYWGDIVSSPYLSFGIETDDKSLLKTQNGHHIKLLHLDGISVTFLPMDALRKMPQKEKYSSLFNVIFFSVCIQQLDPALRQIAAPDAVLVMELAFILDLNKEQESGFTTKVKDIAQEYGFEPLQEETTN
;
A
#
# COMPACT_ATOMS: atom_id res chain seq x y z
N MET A 1 -25.73 -6.45 23.62
CA MET A 1 -24.42 -7.14 23.48
C MET A 1 -24.28 -7.64 22.04
N SER A 2 -23.83 -6.77 21.13
CA SER A 2 -23.50 -7.17 19.76
C SER A 2 -21.99 -7.42 19.69
N ALA A 3 -21.61 -8.68 19.46
CA ALA A 3 -20.26 -9.05 19.12
C ALA A 3 -19.72 -8.13 18.01
N GLY A 4 -18.47 -7.67 18.19
CA GLY A 4 -17.85 -6.60 17.40
C GLY A 4 -18.02 -6.76 15.90
N ARG A 5 -18.59 -5.74 15.25
CA ARG A 5 -18.42 -5.58 13.80
C ARG A 5 -16.94 -5.32 13.55
N ALA A 6 -16.34 -6.15 12.70
CA ALA A 6 -14.99 -5.90 12.19
C ALA A 6 -14.91 -4.47 11.63
N SER A 7 -13.79 -3.79 11.86
CA SER A 7 -13.35 -2.50 11.35
C SER A 7 -13.97 -2.07 9.99
N GLU A 8 -15.23 -1.63 9.97
CA GLU A 8 -15.93 -1.20 8.75
C GLU A 8 -15.28 0.04 8.11
N GLY A 9 -14.51 0.80 8.90
CA GLY A 9 -13.76 1.97 8.47
C GLY A 9 -12.62 1.59 7.53
N ALA A 10 -11.70 0.74 7.99
CA ALA A 10 -10.55 0.27 7.21
C ALA A 10 -10.92 -0.44 5.90
N GLY A 11 -12.11 -1.05 5.87
CA GLY A 11 -12.58 -1.77 4.69
C GLY A 11 -11.95 -3.15 4.53
N SER A 12 -12.09 -3.70 3.33
CA SER A 12 -11.61 -5.05 3.01
C SER A 12 -10.45 -5.05 2.01
N VAL A 13 -10.03 -3.88 1.54
CA VAL A 13 -8.94 -3.70 0.59
C VAL A 13 -8.01 -2.61 1.10
N SER A 14 -6.78 -2.97 1.47
CA SER A 14 -5.79 -2.00 1.96
C SER A 14 -5.09 -1.34 0.77
N LEU A 15 -5.50 -0.12 0.40
CA LEU A 15 -4.89 0.66 -0.68
C LEU A 15 -3.65 1.45 -0.22
N TRP A 16 -3.44 1.56 1.07
CA TRP A 16 -2.23 2.09 1.66
C TRP A 16 -2.01 1.40 3.00
N GLY A 17 -0.78 1.42 3.49
CA GLY A 17 -0.49 0.82 4.79
C GLY A 17 -0.71 1.78 5.96
N PHE A 18 -0.47 1.25 7.14
CA PHE A 18 -0.88 1.85 8.41
C PHE A 18 0.31 2.36 9.24
N SER A 19 1.46 2.57 8.60
CA SER A 19 2.67 3.10 9.23
C SER A 19 3.48 3.93 8.24
N PRO A 20 4.34 4.82 8.76
CA PRO A 20 5.32 5.54 7.97
C PRO A 20 6.19 4.63 7.11
N SER A 21 6.74 5.19 6.04
CA SER A 21 7.70 4.50 5.20
C SER A 21 9.00 4.23 5.98
N LEU A 22 9.28 2.96 6.23
CA LEU A 22 10.54 2.49 6.82
C LEU A 22 11.58 2.18 5.74
N ASN A 23 12.84 2.54 6.01
CA ASN A 23 13.98 1.89 5.37
C ASN A 23 14.15 0.52 5.99
N LEU A 24 13.91 -0.52 5.21
CA LEU A 24 13.88 -1.88 5.75
C LEU A 24 15.28 -2.47 5.94
N LEU A 25 16.33 -1.85 5.37
CA LEU A 25 17.70 -2.32 5.54
C LEU A 25 18.35 -1.79 6.82
N THR A 26 17.94 -0.64 7.34
CA THR A 26 18.49 -0.06 8.58
C THR A 26 18.14 -0.87 9.81
N THR A 27 17.09 -1.70 9.75
CA THR A 27 16.72 -2.60 10.85
C THR A 27 17.72 -3.75 11.04
N ARG A 28 18.70 -3.89 10.14
CA ARG A 28 19.71 -4.95 10.18
C ARG A 28 20.93 -4.55 11.01
N LYS A 29 21.47 -5.49 11.80
CA LYS A 29 22.71 -5.33 12.58
C LYS A 29 24.01 -5.44 11.76
N GLN A 30 23.95 -5.91 10.50
CA GLN A 30 25.13 -6.17 9.67
C GLN A 30 24.97 -5.63 8.25
N ASN A 31 26.03 -5.03 7.71
CA ASN A 31 26.14 -4.67 6.30
C ASN A 31 26.44 -5.93 5.49
N ALA A 32 25.49 -6.44 4.68
CA ALA A 32 25.87 -7.28 3.55
C ALA A 32 25.57 -6.57 2.23
N ASP A 33 26.41 -6.89 1.25
CA ASP A 33 26.39 -6.30 -0.10
C ASP A 33 25.08 -6.60 -0.86
N LYS A 34 24.31 -7.59 -0.41
CA LYS A 34 23.00 -7.96 -0.96
C LYS A 34 21.91 -7.90 0.11
N GLY A 35 20.84 -7.17 -0.18
CA GLY A 35 19.63 -7.08 0.64
C GLY A 35 18.48 -7.81 -0.02
N ASN A 36 17.96 -8.85 0.64
CA ASN A 36 16.80 -9.58 0.18
C ASN A 36 15.58 -9.32 1.09
N ILE A 37 14.52 -8.67 0.58
CA ILE A 37 13.37 -8.20 1.37
C ILE A 37 12.07 -8.82 0.89
N LEU A 38 11.34 -9.52 1.75
CA LEU A 38 9.98 -10.01 1.46
C LEU A 38 8.94 -9.07 2.07
N LEU A 39 8.09 -8.47 1.24
CA LEU A 39 6.92 -7.68 1.65
C LEU A 39 5.64 -8.49 1.47
N VAL A 40 4.87 -8.63 2.54
CA VAL A 40 3.57 -9.32 2.53
C VAL A 40 2.46 -8.35 2.95
N GLY A 41 1.59 -8.03 1.99
CA GLY A 41 0.41 -7.18 2.19
C GLY A 41 0.69 -5.70 2.38
N SER A 42 1.82 -5.18 1.90
CA SER A 42 2.26 -3.79 2.13
C SER A 42 1.24 -2.75 1.62
N GLY A 43 0.43 -3.10 0.62
CA GLY A 43 -0.67 -2.29 0.08
C GLY A 43 -0.24 -1.13 -0.84
N ASP A 44 0.97 -0.60 -0.62
CA ASP A 44 1.59 0.47 -1.40
C ASP A 44 3.12 0.31 -1.43
N PRO A 45 3.85 1.06 -2.29
CA PRO A 45 5.29 0.91 -2.45
C PRO A 45 6.14 1.75 -1.48
N ARG A 46 5.59 2.31 -0.39
CA ARG A 46 6.31 3.26 0.47
C ARG A 46 7.63 2.74 1.02
N HIS A 47 7.65 1.50 1.50
CA HIS A 47 8.85 0.86 2.05
C HIS A 47 9.89 0.61 0.96
N ILE A 48 9.44 0.26 -0.25
CA ILE A 48 10.30 0.07 -1.40
C ILE A 48 10.97 1.39 -1.75
N LEU A 49 10.19 2.45 -1.94
CA LEU A 49 10.70 3.77 -2.33
C LEU A 49 11.64 4.37 -1.28
N LYS A 50 11.29 4.28 0.02
CA LYS A 50 12.15 4.74 1.12
C LYS A 50 13.47 3.98 1.17
N THR A 51 13.41 2.65 1.08
CA THR A 51 14.61 1.79 1.10
C THR A 51 15.52 2.07 -0.09
N ILE A 52 14.96 2.27 -1.30
CA ILE A 52 15.73 2.60 -2.50
C ILE A 52 16.35 4.00 -2.39
N ALA A 53 15.59 4.99 -1.91
CA ALA A 53 16.06 6.37 -1.79
C ALA A 53 17.26 6.53 -0.85
N GLU A 54 17.42 5.60 0.09
CA GLU A 54 18.47 5.60 1.11
C GLU A 54 19.51 4.49 0.89
N LEU A 55 19.42 3.78 -0.23
CA LEU A 55 20.36 2.72 -0.57
C LEU A 55 21.72 3.32 -0.93
N PRO A 56 22.84 2.87 -0.33
CA PRO A 56 24.16 3.31 -0.77
C PRO A 56 24.48 2.79 -2.19
N ASP A 57 25.25 3.55 -2.97
CA ASP A 57 25.53 3.40 -4.43
C ASP A 57 26.16 2.06 -4.89
N LYS A 58 26.23 1.01 -4.06
CA LYS A 58 26.86 -0.29 -4.37
C LYS A 58 26.10 -1.52 -3.87
N HIS A 59 24.91 -1.37 -3.30
CA HIS A 59 24.14 -2.50 -2.79
C HIS A 59 23.18 -3.07 -3.84
N ASN A 60 23.16 -4.40 -3.95
CA ASN A 60 22.14 -5.09 -4.73
C ASN A 60 20.91 -5.32 -3.85
N LEU A 61 19.77 -4.77 -4.24
CA LEU A 61 18.51 -4.90 -3.51
C LEU A 61 17.53 -5.73 -4.32
N HIS A 62 17.08 -6.85 -3.77
CA HIS A 62 15.96 -7.61 -4.31
C HIS A 62 14.79 -7.53 -3.33
N VAL A 63 13.68 -6.98 -3.81
CA VAL A 63 12.40 -6.95 -3.07
C VAL A 63 11.43 -7.96 -3.69
N TRP A 64 10.81 -8.77 -2.87
CA TRP A 64 9.74 -9.69 -3.26
C TRP A 64 8.43 -9.20 -2.67
N VAL A 65 7.38 -9.19 -3.48
CA VAL A 65 6.09 -8.63 -3.08
C VAL A 65 5.01 -9.70 -3.20
N ILE A 66 4.30 -9.94 -2.09
CA ILE A 66 3.09 -10.76 -2.04
C ILE A 66 1.94 -9.85 -1.60
N GLU A 67 0.93 -9.72 -2.45
CA GLU A 67 -0.33 -9.06 -2.10
C GLU A 67 -1.45 -10.09 -2.05
N ASN A 68 -2.50 -9.81 -1.28
CA ASN A 68 -3.68 -10.69 -1.18
C ASN A 68 -4.80 -10.33 -2.17
N ASN A 69 -4.58 -9.29 -2.98
CA ASN A 69 -5.54 -8.76 -3.93
C ASN A 69 -4.81 -8.30 -5.21
N MET A 70 -5.30 -8.74 -6.37
CA MET A 70 -4.68 -8.43 -7.67
C MET A 70 -4.82 -6.96 -8.08
N GLU A 71 -5.89 -6.27 -7.67
CA GLU A 71 -6.09 -4.84 -7.90
C GLU A 71 -5.08 -4.01 -7.08
N VAL A 72 -4.78 -4.44 -5.85
CA VAL A 72 -3.73 -3.84 -5.01
C VAL A 72 -2.34 -4.06 -5.63
N MET A 73 -2.04 -5.29 -6.08
CA MET A 73 -0.79 -5.58 -6.79
C MET A 73 -0.63 -4.73 -8.05
N ALA A 74 -1.67 -4.66 -8.89
CA ALA A 74 -1.69 -3.83 -10.09
C ALA A 74 -1.43 -2.36 -9.76
N ARG A 75 -2.01 -1.85 -8.66
CA ARG A 75 -1.85 -0.46 -8.25
C ARG A 75 -0.43 -0.19 -7.75
N GLN A 76 0.16 -1.11 -7.01
CA GLN A 76 1.55 -1.01 -6.56
C GLN A 76 2.53 -1.03 -7.75
N MET A 77 2.28 -1.88 -8.75
CA MET A 77 3.04 -1.88 -10.01
C MET A 77 2.94 -0.54 -10.74
N LEU A 78 1.73 0.02 -10.85
CA LEU A 78 1.50 1.34 -11.44
C LEU A 78 2.26 2.44 -10.70
N MET A 79 2.15 2.47 -9.38
CA MET A 79 2.83 3.48 -8.57
C MET A 79 4.34 3.38 -8.66
N LEU A 80 4.91 2.17 -8.64
CA LEU A 80 6.33 1.97 -8.86
C LEU A 80 6.74 2.38 -10.27
N TYR A 81 6.00 1.97 -11.30
CA TYR A 81 6.27 2.38 -12.68
C TYR A 81 6.37 3.91 -12.79
N LEU A 82 5.35 4.63 -12.29
CA LEU A 82 5.33 6.09 -12.29
C LEU A 82 6.47 6.69 -11.47
N ALA A 83 6.77 6.13 -10.30
CA ALA A 83 7.87 6.56 -9.44
C ALA A 83 9.26 6.33 -10.07
N LEU A 84 9.37 5.52 -11.11
CA LEU A 84 10.62 5.17 -11.77
C LEU A 84 10.73 5.72 -13.20
N MET A 85 9.64 6.26 -13.76
CA MET A 85 9.68 6.95 -15.05
C MET A 85 10.68 8.13 -15.03
N PRO A 86 11.58 8.24 -16.02
CA PRO A 86 12.48 9.38 -16.14
C PRO A 86 11.72 10.63 -16.63
N HIS A 87 12.19 11.80 -16.20
CA HIS A 87 11.81 13.12 -16.75
C HIS A 87 10.30 13.44 -16.81
N ASP A 88 9.70 13.70 -15.65
CA ASP A 88 8.41 14.40 -15.56
C ASP A 88 8.41 15.36 -14.35
N ASN A 89 8.20 16.66 -14.60
CA ASN A 89 8.17 17.70 -13.57
C ASN A 89 6.93 17.59 -12.65
N MET A 90 5.90 16.85 -13.07
CA MET A 90 4.66 16.64 -12.30
C MET A 90 4.57 15.25 -11.66
N LYS A 91 5.62 14.44 -11.77
CA LYS A 91 5.66 13.05 -11.28
C LYS A 91 5.21 12.89 -9.84
N THR A 92 5.68 13.74 -8.92
CA THR A 92 5.27 13.69 -7.51
C THR A 92 3.77 14.00 -7.34
N GLU A 93 3.24 14.95 -8.13
CA GLU A 93 1.82 15.29 -8.06
C GLU A 93 0.94 14.14 -8.57
N VAL A 94 1.29 13.58 -9.73
CA VAL A 94 0.63 12.41 -10.32
C VAL A 94 0.68 11.22 -9.36
N PHE A 95 1.84 10.98 -8.75
CA PHE A 95 2.01 9.90 -7.76
C PHE A 95 1.11 10.08 -6.55
N LEU A 96 1.09 11.28 -5.95
CA LEU A 96 0.26 11.57 -4.77
C LEU A 96 -1.23 11.46 -5.08
N GLU A 97 -1.67 11.92 -6.24
CA GLU A 97 -3.05 11.78 -6.69
C GLU A 97 -3.46 10.31 -6.84
N ILE A 98 -2.63 9.49 -7.51
CA ILE A 98 -2.91 8.06 -7.68
C ILE A 98 -2.84 7.31 -6.34
N PHE A 99 -1.97 7.77 -5.45
CA PHE A 99 -1.82 7.22 -4.11
C PHE A 99 -3.06 7.49 -3.24
N GLY A 100 -3.45 8.75 -3.08
CA GLY A 100 -4.38 9.17 -2.02
C GLY A 100 -5.75 9.66 -2.48
N ASN A 101 -5.99 9.86 -3.78
CA ASN A 101 -7.23 10.49 -4.25
C ASN A 101 -8.14 9.52 -4.99
N SER A 102 -9.40 9.51 -4.58
CA SER A 102 -10.51 8.81 -5.22
C SER A 102 -10.86 9.39 -6.60
N GLU A 103 -10.63 10.70 -6.78
CA GLU A 103 -10.80 11.44 -8.03
C GLU A 103 -9.53 12.24 -8.31
N VAL A 104 -9.14 12.32 -9.58
CA VAL A 104 -7.88 12.89 -10.05
C VAL A 104 -8.14 13.96 -11.11
N ARG A 105 -7.10 14.74 -11.43
CA ARG A 105 -7.13 15.68 -12.56
C ARG A 105 -7.12 14.89 -13.88
N SER A 106 -7.66 15.49 -14.93
CA SER A 106 -7.68 14.89 -16.28
C SER A 106 -6.28 14.53 -16.79
N HIS A 107 -5.27 15.35 -16.48
CA HIS A 107 -3.87 15.05 -16.78
C HIS A 107 -3.39 13.77 -16.09
N THR A 108 -3.62 13.63 -14.79
CA THR A 108 -3.26 12.42 -14.03
C THR A 108 -3.98 11.18 -14.57
N ALA A 109 -5.26 11.31 -14.91
CA ALA A 109 -6.01 10.21 -15.51
C ALA A 109 -5.44 9.78 -16.87
N GLU A 110 -4.96 10.72 -17.68
CA GLU A 110 -4.27 10.43 -18.93
C GLU A 110 -2.93 9.74 -18.69
N THR A 111 -2.11 10.24 -17.76
CA THR A 111 -0.84 9.61 -17.40
C THR A 111 -1.04 8.18 -16.88
N LEU A 112 -2.08 7.96 -16.07
CA LEU A 112 -2.48 6.63 -15.60
C LEU A 112 -2.83 5.70 -16.76
N ARG A 113 -3.63 6.15 -17.74
CA ARG A 113 -4.00 5.35 -18.93
C ARG A 113 -2.78 4.95 -19.76
N HIS A 114 -1.82 5.86 -19.93
CA HIS A 114 -0.58 5.57 -20.63
C HIS A 114 0.27 4.55 -19.87
N ALA A 115 0.46 4.74 -18.56
CA ALA A 115 1.20 3.82 -17.71
C ALA A 115 0.56 2.42 -17.68
N ALA A 116 -0.77 2.34 -17.55
CA ALA A 116 -1.50 1.07 -17.62
C ALA A 116 -1.30 0.35 -18.97
N SER A 117 -1.31 1.10 -20.08
CA SER A 117 -1.03 0.54 -21.42
C SER A 117 0.37 -0.07 -21.51
N ARG A 118 1.38 0.58 -20.91
CA ARG A 118 2.75 0.06 -20.86
C ARG A 118 2.88 -1.17 -19.97
N LEU A 119 2.15 -1.20 -18.85
CA LEU A 119 2.13 -2.36 -17.95
C LEU A 119 1.42 -3.57 -18.55
N ILE A 120 0.41 -3.40 -19.42
CA ILE A 120 -0.17 -4.51 -20.18
C ILE A 120 0.93 -5.21 -20.98
N VAL A 121 1.69 -4.45 -21.76
CA VAL A 121 2.79 -4.97 -22.60
C VAL A 121 3.80 -5.71 -21.72
N SER A 122 4.25 -5.06 -20.64
CA SER A 122 5.23 -5.62 -19.69
C SER A 122 4.78 -6.93 -19.04
N VAL A 123 3.50 -7.11 -18.74
CA VAL A 123 2.99 -8.35 -18.13
C VAL A 123 2.71 -9.43 -19.17
N THR A 124 2.49 -9.07 -20.44
CA THR A 124 2.25 -10.04 -21.53
C THR A 124 3.52 -10.56 -22.19
N GLU A 125 4.55 -9.73 -22.36
CA GLU A 125 5.77 -10.10 -23.08
C GLU A 125 6.65 -11.05 -22.24
N THR A 126 7.05 -12.17 -22.84
CA THR A 126 8.01 -13.11 -22.25
C THR A 126 9.44 -12.66 -22.56
N MET A 127 10.01 -11.90 -21.61
CA MET A 127 11.45 -11.84 -21.25
C MET A 127 12.54 -11.54 -22.29
N GLU A 128 12.28 -11.22 -23.55
CA GLU A 128 13.39 -10.86 -24.47
C GLU A 128 13.81 -9.38 -24.36
N GLU A 129 12.90 -8.46 -24.03
CA GLU A 129 13.25 -7.07 -23.68
C GLU A 129 12.34 -6.57 -22.53
N ALA A 130 12.82 -6.61 -21.29
CA ALA A 130 12.05 -6.16 -20.13
C ALA A 130 11.72 -4.66 -20.27
N THR A 131 10.44 -4.32 -20.44
CA THR A 131 9.97 -2.94 -20.64
C THR A 131 10.27 -2.02 -19.46
N HIS A 132 10.53 -2.59 -18.27
CA HIS A 132 11.13 -1.91 -17.12
C HIS A 132 11.97 -2.93 -16.33
N PRO A 133 13.31 -2.78 -16.22
CA PRO A 133 14.21 -3.84 -15.72
C PRO A 133 13.96 -4.25 -14.26
N CYS A 134 13.26 -3.43 -13.48
CA CYS A 134 13.05 -3.68 -12.06
C CYS A 134 11.67 -4.26 -11.69
N LEU A 135 10.69 -4.38 -12.60
CA LEU A 135 9.34 -4.90 -12.28
C LEU A 135 9.17 -6.28 -12.88
N ASP A 136 9.50 -7.31 -12.11
CA ASP A 136 9.48 -8.70 -12.55
C ASP A 136 8.17 -9.40 -12.16
N THR A 137 7.43 -9.87 -13.17
CA THR A 137 6.21 -10.67 -13.01
C THR A 137 6.36 -12.12 -13.48
N SER A 138 7.59 -12.57 -13.77
CA SER A 138 7.87 -13.90 -14.34
C SER A 138 7.40 -15.06 -13.45
N LEU A 139 7.34 -14.83 -12.13
CA LEU A 139 6.94 -15.84 -11.15
C LEU A 139 5.42 -15.91 -10.91
N LEU A 140 4.64 -14.97 -11.44
CA LEU A 140 3.19 -14.99 -11.35
C LEU A 140 2.60 -16.14 -12.17
N LYS A 141 1.50 -16.73 -11.70
CA LYS A 141 0.77 -17.75 -12.48
C LYS A 141 0.12 -17.08 -13.70
N PHE A 142 -0.10 -17.85 -14.75
CA PHE A 142 -0.82 -17.38 -15.95
C PHE A 142 -2.15 -16.71 -15.59
N LYS A 143 -2.97 -17.33 -14.73
CA LYS A 143 -4.25 -16.74 -14.28
C LYS A 143 -4.08 -15.38 -13.58
N GLU A 144 -3.01 -15.20 -12.81
CA GLU A 144 -2.74 -13.92 -12.12
C GLU A 144 -2.25 -12.86 -13.11
N ARG A 145 -1.43 -13.24 -14.09
CA ARG A 145 -1.03 -12.36 -15.20
C ARG A 145 -2.21 -11.95 -16.08
N ASP A 146 -3.09 -12.89 -16.42
CA ASP A 146 -4.32 -12.61 -17.16
C ASP A 146 -5.23 -11.63 -16.41
N GLU A 147 -5.31 -11.78 -15.08
CA GLU A 147 -6.06 -10.88 -14.22
C GLU A 147 -5.44 -9.48 -14.16
N LEU A 148 -4.12 -9.35 -14.06
CA LEU A 148 -3.43 -8.06 -14.18
C LEU A 148 -3.72 -7.38 -15.51
N VAL A 149 -3.63 -8.13 -16.61
CA VAL A 149 -3.95 -7.60 -17.95
C VAL A 149 -5.41 -7.15 -18.02
N ARG A 150 -6.34 -7.92 -17.44
CA ARG A 150 -7.75 -7.53 -17.34
C ARG A 150 -7.93 -6.22 -16.58
N ILE A 151 -7.29 -6.07 -15.43
CA ILE A 151 -7.34 -4.85 -14.60
C ILE A 151 -6.76 -3.65 -15.35
N PHE A 152 -5.57 -3.77 -15.93
CA PHE A 152 -4.95 -2.66 -16.66
C PHE A 152 -5.78 -2.25 -17.90
N LYS A 153 -6.37 -3.20 -18.63
CA LYS A 153 -7.30 -2.89 -19.74
C LYS A 153 -8.55 -2.13 -19.30
N GLN A 154 -9.01 -2.33 -18.05
CA GLN A 154 -10.09 -1.52 -17.50
C GLN A 154 -9.62 -0.10 -17.21
N TRP A 155 -8.40 0.06 -16.70
CA TRP A 155 -7.81 1.37 -16.41
C TRP A 155 -7.49 2.20 -17.66
N THR A 156 -7.32 1.57 -18.82
CA THR A 156 -7.12 2.29 -20.09
C THR A 156 -8.41 2.90 -20.66
N GLN A 157 -9.60 2.48 -20.19
CA GLN A 157 -10.86 2.97 -20.73
C GLN A 157 -11.14 4.41 -20.27
N PRO A 158 -11.60 5.31 -21.16
CA PRO A 158 -11.94 6.69 -20.79
C PRO A 158 -13.16 6.77 -19.88
N GLU A 159 -14.09 5.82 -20.00
CA GLU A 159 -15.24 5.68 -19.11
C GLU A 159 -15.17 4.31 -18.44
N TYR A 160 -15.06 4.29 -17.11
CA TYR A 160 -15.05 3.05 -16.34
C TYR A 160 -16.46 2.44 -16.33
N SER A 161 -16.76 1.65 -17.37
CA SER A 161 -17.99 0.89 -17.50
C SER A 161 -17.77 -0.53 -16.99
N VAL A 162 -18.47 -0.91 -15.93
CA VAL A 162 -18.46 -2.29 -15.43
C VAL A 162 -19.34 -3.14 -16.35
N SER A 163 -18.78 -4.22 -16.89
CA SER A 163 -19.53 -5.18 -17.70
C SER A 163 -20.77 -5.67 -16.93
N GLY A 164 -21.97 -5.34 -17.43
CA GLY A 164 -23.24 -5.73 -16.81
C GLY A 164 -23.95 -4.66 -16.00
N HIS A 165 -23.41 -3.44 -15.87
CA HIS A 165 -24.12 -2.29 -15.29
C HIS A 165 -24.35 -1.18 -16.33
N PRO A 166 -25.59 -0.69 -16.49
CA PRO A 166 -25.92 0.35 -17.47
C PRO A 166 -25.50 1.76 -17.04
N THR A 167 -25.00 1.94 -15.81
CA THR A 167 -24.61 3.25 -15.28
C THR A 167 -23.16 3.23 -14.77
N PRO A 168 -22.34 4.25 -15.13
CA PRO A 168 -20.99 4.39 -14.59
C PRO A 168 -20.98 4.52 -13.07
N ILE A 169 -19.92 4.03 -12.43
CA ILE A 169 -19.72 4.21 -10.99
C ILE A 169 -19.42 5.68 -10.71
N VAL A 170 -20.20 6.29 -9.82
CA VAL A 170 -19.94 7.65 -9.31
C VAL A 170 -19.18 7.54 -8.00
N MET A 171 -17.92 7.99 -8.01
CA MET A 171 -16.99 7.78 -6.88
C MET A 171 -17.49 8.40 -5.57
N SER A 172 -18.00 9.64 -5.63
CA SER A 172 -18.56 10.34 -4.47
C SER A 172 -19.71 9.56 -3.80
N LYS A 173 -20.55 8.86 -4.57
CA LYS A 173 -21.60 8.00 -4.03
C LYS A 173 -21.04 6.73 -3.39
N ALA A 174 -20.01 6.12 -3.99
CA ALA A 174 -19.36 4.94 -3.44
C ALA A 174 -18.65 5.26 -2.11
N TRP A 175 -17.99 6.41 -2.03
CA TRP A 175 -17.37 6.92 -0.80
C TRP A 175 -18.41 7.23 0.28
N ASP A 176 -19.45 8.02 -0.06
CA ASP A 176 -20.52 8.37 0.87
C ASP A 176 -21.24 7.14 1.41
N TYR A 177 -21.46 6.12 0.57
CA TYR A 177 -22.00 4.84 1.00
C TYR A 177 -21.15 4.21 2.11
N ARG A 178 -19.82 4.16 1.93
CA ARG A 178 -18.89 3.66 2.97
C ARG A 178 -18.97 4.46 4.25
N VAL A 179 -18.98 5.80 4.16
CA VAL A 179 -19.08 6.68 5.34
C VAL A 179 -20.39 6.47 6.09
N ARG A 180 -21.52 6.32 5.37
CA ARG A 180 -22.82 6.00 5.98
C ARG A 180 -22.84 4.66 6.67
N GLN A 181 -22.25 3.62 6.06
CA GLN A 181 -22.18 2.29 6.69
C GLN A 181 -21.37 2.38 7.99
N HIS A 182 -20.17 2.96 7.94
CA HIS A 182 -19.28 3.07 9.09
C HIS A 182 -19.86 3.91 10.25
N LEU A 183 -20.47 5.07 9.95
CA LEU A 183 -20.99 5.95 10.99
C LEU A 183 -22.39 5.56 11.47
N GLY A 184 -23.19 4.90 10.63
CA GLY A 184 -24.57 4.52 10.94
C GLY A 184 -25.39 5.74 11.38
N THR A 185 -26.00 5.65 12.56
CA THR A 185 -26.81 6.73 13.15
C THR A 185 -26.03 8.02 13.41
N ARG A 186 -24.69 7.97 13.46
CA ARG A 186 -23.83 9.14 13.67
C ARG A 186 -23.54 9.93 12.39
N TYR A 187 -24.00 9.47 11.23
CA TYR A 187 -23.69 10.09 9.94
C TYR A 187 -24.14 11.57 9.86
N ASP A 188 -25.28 11.92 10.46
CA ASP A 188 -25.77 13.30 10.46
C ASP A 188 -24.89 14.24 11.28
N SER A 189 -24.11 13.69 12.22
CA SER A 189 -23.09 14.38 13.02
C SER A 189 -21.66 14.00 12.60
N ARG A 190 -21.45 13.58 11.34
CA ARG A 190 -20.17 13.06 10.85
C ARG A 190 -18.98 13.98 11.10
N MET A 191 -19.14 15.29 10.99
CA MET A 191 -18.05 16.24 11.25
C MET A 191 -17.49 16.11 12.66
N GLY A 192 -18.36 15.94 13.67
CA GLY A 192 -17.93 15.67 15.04
C GLY A 192 -17.24 14.31 15.19
N CYS A 193 -17.65 13.30 14.43
CA CYS A 193 -16.97 12.01 14.41
C CYS A 193 -15.59 12.10 13.77
N PHE A 194 -15.44 12.91 12.70
CA PHE A 194 -14.17 13.13 12.01
C PHE A 194 -13.18 13.82 12.94
N ASP A 195 -13.63 14.89 13.60
CA ASP A 195 -12.84 15.62 14.59
C ASP A 195 -12.42 14.72 15.76
N TRP A 196 -13.34 13.89 16.26
CA TRP A 196 -13.06 12.98 17.36
C TRP A 196 -12.03 11.91 16.97
N ASP A 197 -12.18 11.27 15.79
CA ASP A 197 -11.20 10.28 15.33
C ASP A 197 -9.81 10.90 15.11
N LEU A 198 -9.74 12.12 14.59
CA LEU A 198 -8.47 12.83 14.43
C LEU A 198 -7.81 13.11 15.78
N ILE A 199 -8.52 13.77 16.70
CA ILE A 199 -7.95 14.25 17.95
C ILE A 199 -7.67 13.09 18.91
N MET A 200 -8.61 12.15 19.04
CA MET A 200 -8.55 11.11 20.07
C MET A 200 -7.85 9.84 19.61
N LYS A 201 -7.67 9.62 18.31
CA LYS A 201 -7.01 8.40 17.80
C LYS A 201 -5.74 8.70 17.03
N LEU A 202 -5.75 9.65 16.10
CA LEU A 202 -4.56 9.98 15.31
C LEU A 202 -3.57 10.84 16.11
N HIS A 203 -4.02 11.94 16.70
CA HIS A 203 -3.14 12.88 17.43
C HIS A 203 -2.63 12.32 18.76
N GLU A 204 -3.29 11.31 19.32
CA GLU A 204 -2.75 10.56 20.47
C GLU A 204 -1.59 9.63 20.08
N LYS A 205 -1.45 9.28 18.80
CA LYS A 205 -0.44 8.34 18.30
C LYS A 205 0.74 9.08 17.66
N GLY A 206 1.74 9.43 18.46
CA GLY A 206 3.05 9.91 18.00
C GLY A 206 2.98 11.01 16.92
N GLN A 207 3.52 10.70 15.74
CA GLN A 207 3.62 11.58 14.58
C GLN A 207 2.26 11.90 13.91
N GLY A 208 1.17 11.24 14.30
CA GLY A 208 -0.17 11.53 13.79
C GLY A 208 -0.64 12.96 14.05
N ARG A 209 -0.04 13.68 15.01
CA ARG A 209 -0.26 15.11 15.29
C ARG A 209 0.06 16.04 14.11
N LEU A 210 0.88 15.60 13.16
CA LEU A 210 1.23 16.37 11.97
C LEU A 210 0.08 16.44 10.95
N ILE A 211 -0.91 15.55 11.06
CA ILE A 211 -2.06 15.54 10.16
C ILE A 211 -2.97 16.71 10.50
N HIS A 212 -3.10 17.64 9.56
CA HIS A 212 -3.90 18.85 9.73
C HIS A 212 -5.41 18.55 9.67
N LYS A 213 -6.17 19.20 10.55
CA LYS A 213 -7.63 19.01 10.68
C LYS A 213 -8.37 19.20 9.37
N HIS A 214 -8.12 20.30 8.67
CA HIS A 214 -8.82 20.60 7.41
C HIS A 214 -8.61 19.50 6.36
N GLN A 215 -7.36 19.06 6.19
CA GLN A 215 -6.99 18.03 5.21
C GLN A 215 -7.65 16.69 5.55
N TYR A 216 -7.56 16.26 6.81
CA TYR A 216 -8.20 15.04 7.26
C TYR A 216 -9.71 15.07 7.09
N THR A 217 -10.37 16.14 7.52
CA THR A 217 -11.82 16.29 7.42
C THR A 217 -12.31 16.29 5.98
N GLN A 218 -11.60 16.99 5.08
CA GLN A 218 -11.93 17.04 3.66
C GLN A 218 -11.73 15.69 2.97
N TRP A 219 -10.59 15.04 3.23
CA TRP A 219 -10.33 13.68 2.74
C TRP A 219 -11.41 12.71 3.23
N ARG A 220 -11.76 12.73 4.51
CA ARG A 220 -12.75 11.80 5.05
C ARG A 220 -14.16 12.05 4.46
N ALA A 221 -14.45 13.28 4.04
CA ALA A 221 -15.70 13.65 3.41
C ALA A 221 -15.81 13.20 1.93
N GLY A 222 -14.72 13.24 1.15
CA GLY A 222 -14.78 13.05 -0.31
C GLY A 222 -13.75 12.08 -0.92
N GLY A 223 -12.78 11.61 -0.16
CA GLY A 223 -11.73 10.69 -0.61
C GLY A 223 -10.61 11.33 -1.42
N VAL A 224 -10.52 12.66 -1.48
CA VAL A 224 -9.42 13.41 -2.10
C VAL A 224 -8.48 13.88 -0.99
N ALA A 225 -7.28 13.32 -0.93
CA ALA A 225 -6.29 13.60 0.12
C ALA A 225 -5.32 14.73 -0.26
N PHE A 226 -4.93 14.79 -1.52
CA PHE A 226 -3.89 15.67 -2.05
C PHE A 226 -4.46 16.59 -3.12
N GLU A 227 -4.86 17.78 -2.70
CA GLU A 227 -5.21 18.86 -3.62
C GLU A 227 -3.97 19.67 -3.95
N LEU A 228 -3.58 19.62 -5.22
CA LEU A 228 -2.35 20.18 -5.74
C LEU A 228 -2.71 21.20 -6.81
N ARG A 229 -2.27 22.44 -6.58
CA ARG A 229 -2.64 23.61 -7.39
C ARG A 229 -4.15 23.87 -7.29
N GLU A 230 -4.67 24.87 -8.00
CA GLU A 230 -6.12 25.11 -8.14
C GLU A 230 -6.76 24.08 -9.11
N GLY A 231 -6.46 22.79 -8.91
CA GLY A 231 -6.87 21.70 -9.78
C GLY A 231 -8.31 21.26 -9.56
N VAL A 232 -8.97 20.85 -10.65
CA VAL A 232 -10.34 20.28 -10.59
C VAL A 232 -10.26 18.76 -10.56
N TYR A 233 -10.71 18.18 -9.45
CA TYR A 233 -10.74 16.74 -9.19
C TYR A 233 -12.13 16.17 -9.50
N GLN A 234 -12.31 15.71 -10.74
CA GLN A 234 -13.62 15.26 -11.25
C GLN A 234 -13.55 13.97 -12.07
N THR A 235 -12.34 13.43 -12.27
CA THR A 235 -12.14 12.19 -13.01
C THR A 235 -11.92 11.07 -12.02
N LEU A 236 -12.76 10.04 -12.06
CA LEU A 236 -12.61 8.84 -11.24
C LEU A 236 -11.19 8.27 -11.35
N ASN A 237 -10.57 7.98 -10.21
CA ASN A 237 -9.36 7.15 -10.15
C ASN A 237 -9.78 5.67 -10.18
N PRO A 238 -9.61 4.94 -11.29
CA PRO A 238 -10.06 3.56 -11.37
C PRO A 238 -9.24 2.60 -10.49
N THR A 239 -8.08 3.03 -9.99
CA THR A 239 -7.23 2.23 -9.09
C THR A 239 -7.79 2.13 -7.66
N PHE A 240 -8.80 2.95 -7.33
CA PHE A 240 -9.52 2.90 -6.05
C PHE A 240 -10.70 1.91 -6.08
N LEU A 241 -11.07 1.42 -7.26
CA LEU A 241 -12.19 0.51 -7.39
C LEU A 241 -11.74 -0.93 -7.22
N SER A 242 -12.56 -1.67 -6.46
CA SER A 242 -12.35 -3.10 -6.23
C SER A 242 -13.64 -3.89 -6.39
N SER A 243 -13.52 -5.17 -6.72
CA SER A 243 -14.66 -6.09 -6.81
C SER A 243 -14.79 -6.93 -5.55
N ARG A 244 -15.95 -6.85 -4.86
CA ARG A 244 -16.25 -7.66 -3.67
C ARG A 244 -17.40 -8.60 -3.93
N VAL A 245 -17.23 -9.86 -3.57
CA VAL A 245 -18.28 -10.89 -3.71
C VAL A 245 -19.12 -10.97 -2.44
N PHE A 246 -20.43 -10.81 -2.60
CA PHE A 246 -21.43 -10.95 -1.55
C PHE A 246 -22.21 -12.25 -1.73
N SER A 247 -22.47 -12.96 -0.63
CA SER A 247 -23.35 -14.13 -0.62
C SER A 247 -24.78 -13.70 -0.27
N GLN A 248 -25.72 -13.88 -1.19
CA GLN A 248 -27.15 -13.66 -0.95
C GLN A 248 -27.91 -14.97 -1.14
N LYS A 249 -28.43 -15.53 -0.04
CA LYS A 249 -29.47 -16.60 0.04
C LYS A 249 -29.55 -17.61 -1.13
N MET A 250 -28.42 -18.06 -1.70
CA MET A 250 -28.18 -19.05 -2.79
C MET A 250 -27.37 -18.56 -4.02
N SER A 251 -27.05 -17.27 -4.15
CA SER A 251 -26.18 -16.74 -5.22
C SER A 251 -24.99 -15.94 -4.68
N LYS A 252 -23.94 -15.85 -5.50
CA LYS A 252 -22.79 -14.97 -5.28
C LYS A 252 -22.89 -13.81 -6.26
N VAL A 253 -22.95 -12.59 -5.75
CA VAL A 253 -23.01 -11.37 -6.57
C VAL A 253 -21.71 -10.61 -6.35
N ALA A 254 -20.96 -10.37 -7.42
CA ALA A 254 -19.80 -9.48 -7.40
C ALA A 254 -20.28 -8.04 -7.57
N VAL A 255 -19.87 -7.16 -6.65
CA VAL A 255 -20.18 -5.72 -6.69
C VAL A 255 -18.87 -4.95 -6.76
N THR A 256 -18.71 -4.16 -7.81
CA THR A 256 -17.58 -3.25 -7.97
C THR A 256 -17.88 -1.92 -7.30
N GLY A 257 -16.94 -1.40 -6.52
CA GLY A 257 -17.07 -0.15 -5.79
C GLY A 257 -15.83 0.19 -4.99
N TYR A 258 -15.94 1.16 -4.10
CA TYR A 258 -14.85 1.51 -3.19
C TYR A 258 -14.90 0.65 -1.92
N TRP A 259 -13.87 -0.18 -1.73
CA TRP A 259 -13.77 -1.09 -0.59
C TRP A 259 -12.59 -0.79 0.35
N GLY A 260 -11.94 0.36 0.18
CA GLY A 260 -10.79 0.81 0.99
C GLY A 260 -11.13 1.54 2.30
N ASP A 261 -10.11 2.15 2.88
CA ASP A 261 -10.15 2.82 4.19
C ASP A 261 -10.71 4.25 4.11
N ILE A 262 -11.62 4.58 5.02
CA ILE A 262 -12.24 5.91 5.16
C ILE A 262 -12.00 6.53 6.55
N VAL A 263 -11.03 6.02 7.30
CA VAL A 263 -10.69 6.43 8.66
C VAL A 263 -9.19 6.65 8.77
N SER A 264 -8.36 5.65 8.46
CA SER A 264 -6.90 5.79 8.52
C SER A 264 -6.42 6.42 7.23
N SER A 265 -6.08 7.71 7.27
CA SER A 265 -5.76 8.50 6.08
C SER A 265 -4.44 8.09 5.42
N PRO A 266 -4.29 8.28 4.08
CA PRO A 266 -3.05 8.01 3.35
C PRO A 266 -1.85 8.86 3.83
N TYR A 267 -2.08 9.94 4.60
CA TYR A 267 -1.02 10.76 5.19
C TYR A 267 -0.06 9.98 6.09
N LEU A 268 -0.50 8.84 6.63
CA LEU A 268 0.33 7.98 7.49
C LEU A 268 1.53 7.39 6.73
N SER A 269 1.40 7.10 5.44
CA SER A 269 2.45 6.41 4.66
C SER A 269 3.64 7.31 4.30
N PHE A 270 3.38 8.55 3.86
CA PHE A 270 4.40 9.46 3.32
C PHE A 270 4.42 10.86 3.95
N GLY A 271 3.50 11.16 4.88
CA GLY A 271 3.23 12.53 5.33
C GLY A 271 3.64 12.88 6.76
N ILE A 272 4.20 11.93 7.53
CA ILE A 272 4.41 12.11 8.98
C ILE A 272 5.85 11.89 9.46
N GLU A 273 6.80 11.56 8.57
CA GLU A 273 8.23 11.42 8.90
C GLU A 273 9.10 12.05 7.81
N THR A 274 10.17 12.75 8.23
CA THR A 274 11.23 13.22 7.33
C THR A 274 12.55 13.36 8.08
N ASP A 275 13.60 12.75 7.54
CA ASP A 275 14.95 12.80 8.12
C ASP A 275 15.75 14.02 7.61
N ASP A 276 15.25 14.66 6.55
CA ASP A 276 15.94 15.77 5.88
C ASP A 276 15.41 17.12 6.35
N LYS A 277 16.09 17.68 7.36
CA LYS A 277 15.82 19.04 7.88
C LYS A 277 16.02 20.13 6.81
N SER A 278 16.68 19.85 5.69
CA SER A 278 16.88 20.79 4.58
C SER A 278 15.70 20.86 3.60
N LEU A 279 14.78 19.88 3.60
CA LEU A 279 13.50 19.95 2.87
C LEU A 279 12.56 21.05 3.41
N LEU A 280 12.91 21.65 4.56
CA LEU A 280 12.25 22.83 5.13
C LEU A 280 12.82 24.15 4.60
N LYS A 281 13.87 24.11 3.77
CA LYS A 281 14.48 25.28 3.14
C LYS A 281 14.52 25.12 1.62
N THR A 282 13.85 26.03 0.94
CA THR A 282 13.89 26.15 -0.52
C THR A 282 15.06 27.02 -0.97
N GLN A 283 15.76 26.59 -2.03
CA GLN A 283 16.67 27.42 -2.80
C GLN A 283 16.46 27.14 -4.29
N ASN A 284 16.03 28.16 -5.05
CA ASN A 284 15.72 28.10 -6.50
C ASN A 284 14.67 27.04 -6.93
N GLY A 285 13.77 26.66 -6.03
CA GLY A 285 12.46 26.09 -6.40
C GLY A 285 12.41 24.63 -6.89
N HIS A 286 13.52 23.91 -7.05
CA HIS A 286 13.49 22.53 -7.57
C HIS A 286 14.38 21.55 -6.78
N HIS A 287 13.86 20.36 -6.49
CA HIS A 287 14.62 19.19 -6.03
C HIS A 287 14.99 18.33 -7.25
N ILE A 288 16.27 17.96 -7.43
CA ILE A 288 16.80 17.31 -8.65
C ILE A 288 17.42 15.93 -8.39
N LYS A 289 17.12 15.27 -7.25
CA LYS A 289 17.59 13.90 -7.01
C LYS A 289 16.59 12.91 -7.60
N LEU A 290 16.98 12.27 -8.71
CA LEU A 290 16.27 11.12 -9.28
C LEU A 290 16.73 9.84 -8.56
N LEU A 291 15.80 8.89 -8.36
CA LEU A 291 16.14 7.55 -7.92
C LEU A 291 16.92 6.85 -9.04
N HIS A 292 18.17 6.49 -8.79
CA HIS A 292 18.98 5.69 -9.71
C HIS A 292 18.80 4.20 -9.36
N LEU A 293 18.49 3.36 -10.34
CA LEU A 293 18.10 1.95 -10.12
C LEU A 293 19.15 0.95 -10.61
N ASP A 294 20.41 1.20 -10.30
CA ASP A 294 21.45 0.21 -10.61
C ASP A 294 21.48 -0.86 -9.50
N GLY A 295 21.21 -2.11 -9.88
CA GLY A 295 21.24 -3.26 -8.95
C GLY A 295 19.95 -3.52 -8.15
N ILE A 296 18.80 -2.99 -8.59
CA ILE A 296 17.52 -3.10 -7.88
C ILE A 296 16.49 -3.92 -8.67
N SER A 297 15.94 -4.96 -8.06
CA SER A 297 14.87 -5.79 -8.64
C SER A 297 13.68 -5.93 -7.69
N VAL A 298 12.48 -5.77 -8.22
CA VAL A 298 11.21 -6.00 -7.51
C VAL A 298 10.46 -7.13 -8.21
N THR A 299 10.30 -8.28 -7.54
CA THR A 299 9.59 -9.44 -8.09
C THR A 299 8.24 -9.61 -7.42
N PHE A 300 7.17 -9.58 -8.21
CA PHE A 300 5.82 -9.88 -7.76
C PHE A 300 5.57 -11.38 -7.77
N LEU A 301 5.00 -11.88 -6.68
CA LEU A 301 4.82 -13.30 -6.44
C LEU A 301 3.33 -13.67 -6.36
N PRO A 302 2.99 -14.93 -6.69
CA PRO A 302 1.63 -15.45 -6.54
C PRO A 302 1.09 -15.27 -5.12
N MET A 303 -0.23 -15.11 -4.99
CA MET A 303 -0.88 -14.88 -3.68
C MET A 303 -0.66 -16.04 -2.69
N ASP A 304 -0.39 -17.25 -3.19
CA ASP A 304 -0.11 -18.44 -2.38
C ASP A 304 1.38 -18.76 -2.25
N ALA A 305 2.27 -17.87 -2.72
CA ALA A 305 3.71 -18.12 -2.75
C ALA A 305 4.26 -18.38 -1.36
N LEU A 306 3.83 -17.62 -0.35
CA LEU A 306 4.31 -17.73 1.03
C LEU A 306 4.21 -19.15 1.59
N ARG A 307 3.10 -19.86 1.29
CA ARG A 307 2.87 -21.25 1.74
C ARG A 307 3.74 -22.28 1.02
N LYS A 308 4.20 -21.94 -0.18
CA LYS A 308 4.96 -22.84 -1.07
C LYS A 308 6.46 -22.60 -1.04
N MET A 309 6.90 -21.42 -0.59
CA MET A 309 8.32 -21.08 -0.54
C MET A 309 9.15 -22.04 0.31
N PRO A 310 8.72 -22.46 1.52
CA PRO A 310 9.52 -23.37 2.35
C PRO A 310 9.81 -24.73 1.67
N GLN A 311 8.98 -25.13 0.71
CA GLN A 311 9.11 -26.38 -0.03
C GLN A 311 10.12 -26.31 -1.19
N LYS A 312 10.73 -25.14 -1.44
CA LYS A 312 11.62 -24.91 -2.58
C LYS A 312 12.97 -24.40 -2.09
N GLU A 313 14.02 -25.19 -2.35
CA GLU A 313 15.40 -24.90 -1.90
C GLU A 313 15.89 -23.50 -2.28
N LYS A 314 15.48 -22.96 -3.44
CA LYS A 314 15.88 -21.61 -3.88
C LYS A 314 15.46 -20.46 -2.96
N TYR A 315 14.50 -20.69 -2.06
CA TYR A 315 14.07 -19.70 -1.06
C TYR A 315 14.63 -20.00 0.34
N SER A 316 15.36 -21.11 0.51
CA SER A 316 15.93 -21.49 1.80
C SER A 316 16.92 -20.43 2.26
N SER A 317 16.70 -19.92 3.48
CA SER A 317 17.55 -18.90 4.10
C SER A 317 17.83 -17.66 3.23
N LEU A 318 16.87 -17.27 2.39
CA LEU A 318 17.07 -16.21 1.40
C LEU A 318 16.81 -14.80 1.96
N PHE A 319 15.76 -14.63 2.75
CA PHE A 319 15.24 -13.31 3.09
C PHE A 319 15.91 -12.74 4.34
N ASN A 320 16.55 -11.59 4.20
CA ASN A 320 17.17 -10.88 5.32
C ASN A 320 16.14 -10.08 6.12
N VAL A 321 15.08 -9.61 5.46
CA VAL A 321 14.00 -8.86 6.08
C VAL A 321 12.68 -9.41 5.56
N ILE A 322 11.75 -9.67 6.47
CA ILE A 322 10.40 -10.11 6.16
C ILE A 322 9.44 -9.14 6.83
N PHE A 323 8.58 -8.51 6.05
CA PHE A 323 7.59 -7.53 6.49
C PHE A 323 6.18 -8.07 6.30
N PHE A 324 5.33 -7.95 7.33
CA PHE A 324 3.90 -8.26 7.26
C PHE A 324 3.06 -7.04 7.68
N SER A 325 2.12 -6.63 6.82
CA SER A 325 1.09 -5.63 7.17
C SER A 325 -0.18 -6.28 7.69
N VAL A 326 -0.47 -6.13 8.99
CA VAL A 326 -1.76 -6.49 9.65
C VAL A 326 -2.26 -7.94 9.40
N CYS A 327 -1.47 -8.80 8.75
CA CYS A 327 -1.87 -10.11 8.24
C CYS A 327 -1.28 -11.27 9.06
N ILE A 328 -1.46 -11.24 10.38
CA ILE A 328 -1.02 -12.33 11.30
C ILE A 328 -1.50 -13.71 10.84
N GLN A 329 -2.67 -13.80 10.21
CA GLN A 329 -3.19 -15.10 9.75
C GLN A 329 -2.29 -15.79 8.72
N GLN A 330 -1.33 -15.06 8.14
CA GLN A 330 -0.35 -15.59 7.18
C GLN A 330 0.99 -15.95 7.84
N LEU A 331 1.19 -15.67 9.13
CA LEU A 331 2.37 -16.09 9.88
C LEU A 331 2.34 -17.62 10.07
N ASP A 332 3.37 -18.28 9.58
CA ASP A 332 3.52 -19.74 9.59
C ASP A 332 4.89 -20.11 10.17
N PRO A 333 5.02 -21.17 10.99
CA PRO A 333 6.32 -21.59 11.53
C PRO A 333 7.36 -21.89 10.45
N ALA A 334 6.93 -22.31 9.26
CA ALA A 334 7.80 -22.58 8.12
C ALA A 334 8.48 -21.31 7.56
N LEU A 335 8.07 -20.12 8.01
CA LEU A 335 8.74 -18.85 7.70
C LEU A 335 10.23 -18.88 8.09
N ARG A 336 10.57 -19.61 9.15
CA ARG A 336 11.97 -19.77 9.58
C ARG A 336 12.85 -20.45 8.53
N GLN A 337 12.27 -21.30 7.67
CA GLN A 337 13.03 -22.00 6.63
C GLN A 337 13.50 -21.05 5.52
N ILE A 338 12.76 -19.96 5.30
CA ILE A 338 13.06 -18.98 4.24
C ILE A 338 13.79 -17.74 4.76
N ALA A 339 13.76 -17.53 6.09
CA ALA A 339 14.50 -16.48 6.77
C ALA A 339 16.00 -16.77 6.79
N ALA A 340 16.82 -15.83 6.32
CA ALA A 340 18.27 -15.90 6.41
C ALA A 340 18.75 -15.90 7.88
N PRO A 341 20.00 -16.30 8.16
CA PRO A 341 20.61 -16.05 9.47
C PRO A 341 20.50 -14.57 9.85
N ASP A 342 20.14 -14.29 11.10
CA ASP A 342 19.92 -12.94 11.65
C ASP A 342 18.84 -12.12 10.91
N ALA A 343 17.90 -12.80 10.24
CA ALA A 343 16.81 -12.12 9.55
C ALA A 343 15.89 -11.38 10.52
N VAL A 344 15.39 -10.22 10.07
CA VAL A 344 14.50 -9.37 10.84
C VAL A 344 13.07 -9.55 10.37
N LEU A 345 12.16 -9.86 11.30
CA LEU A 345 10.72 -9.87 11.08
C LEU A 345 10.14 -8.52 11.54
N VAL A 346 9.55 -7.77 10.60
CA VAL A 346 8.87 -6.50 10.86
C VAL A 346 7.36 -6.72 10.76
N MET A 347 6.64 -6.38 11.82
CA MET A 347 5.19 -6.52 11.90
C MET A 347 4.55 -5.12 11.97
N GLU A 348 3.83 -4.72 10.94
CA GLU A 348 3.08 -3.47 10.95
C GLU A 348 1.74 -3.68 11.68
N LEU A 349 1.65 -3.02 12.84
CA LEU A 349 0.47 -3.01 13.71
C LEU A 349 0.02 -1.56 14.05
N ALA A 350 0.64 -0.56 13.42
CA ALA A 350 0.43 0.85 13.77
C ALA A 350 -0.86 1.42 13.14
N PHE A 351 -1.38 2.51 13.71
CA PHE A 351 -2.48 3.36 13.20
C PHE A 351 -3.77 2.69 12.67
N ILE A 352 -4.14 1.49 13.11
CA ILE A 352 -5.48 0.93 12.85
C ILE A 352 -6.50 1.63 13.75
N LEU A 353 -7.16 2.67 13.25
CA LEU A 353 -7.98 3.57 14.08
C LEU A 353 -9.29 2.97 14.60
N ASP A 354 -9.73 1.85 14.05
CA ASP A 354 -10.92 1.15 14.54
C ASP A 354 -10.63 0.26 15.78
N LEU A 355 -9.37 0.11 16.17
CA LEU A 355 -8.96 -0.62 17.38
C LEU A 355 -8.78 0.33 18.56
N ASN A 356 -9.17 -0.14 19.76
CA ASN A 356 -8.87 0.56 21.01
C ASN A 356 -7.51 0.11 21.59
N LYS A 357 -6.99 0.84 22.59
CA LYS A 357 -5.67 0.58 23.21
C LYS A 357 -5.53 -0.85 23.78
N GLU A 358 -6.60 -1.41 24.34
CA GLU A 358 -6.61 -2.78 24.88
C GLU A 358 -6.52 -3.82 23.75
N GLN A 359 -7.28 -3.63 22.67
CA GLN A 359 -7.26 -4.48 21.49
C GLN A 359 -5.90 -4.44 20.80
N GLU A 360 -5.30 -3.26 20.65
CA GLU A 360 -3.95 -3.09 20.09
C GLU A 360 -2.89 -3.76 20.95
N SER A 361 -2.94 -3.57 22.28
CA SER A 361 -2.02 -4.23 23.20
C SER A 361 -2.18 -5.75 23.14
N GLY A 362 -3.41 -6.26 23.17
CA GLY A 362 -3.67 -7.71 23.09
C GLY A 362 -3.21 -8.31 21.76
N PHE A 363 -3.39 -7.58 20.65
CA PHE A 363 -2.89 -7.99 19.33
C PHE A 363 -1.36 -7.99 19.30
N THR A 364 -0.72 -6.96 19.83
CA THR A 364 0.74 -6.85 19.92
C THR A 364 1.36 -7.98 20.75
N THR A 365 0.78 -8.29 21.91
CA THR A 365 1.21 -9.43 22.72
C THR A 365 1.07 -10.73 21.96
N LYS A 366 -0.08 -10.95 21.31
CA LYS A 366 -0.30 -12.16 20.50
C LYS A 366 0.71 -12.30 19.35
N VAL A 367 1.06 -11.20 18.68
CA VAL A 367 2.11 -11.20 17.63
C VAL A 367 3.45 -11.61 18.24
N LYS A 368 3.81 -11.02 19.37
CA LYS A 368 5.08 -11.30 20.06
C LYS A 368 5.16 -12.76 20.46
N ASP A 369 4.10 -13.33 21.03
CA ASP A 369 4.04 -14.72 21.45
C ASP A 369 4.22 -15.67 20.26
N ILE A 370 3.51 -15.43 19.15
CA ILE A 370 3.62 -16.22 17.92
C ILE A 370 5.03 -16.10 17.31
N ALA A 371 5.59 -14.89 17.26
CA ALA A 371 6.93 -14.66 16.72
C ALA A 371 8.01 -15.37 17.56
N GLN A 372 7.87 -15.34 18.89
CA GLN A 372 8.75 -16.06 19.82
C GLN A 372 8.63 -17.57 19.68
N GLU A 373 7.42 -18.11 19.55
CA GLU A 373 7.20 -19.54 19.26
C GLU A 373 7.92 -19.97 17.98
N TYR A 374 8.00 -19.08 16.99
CA TYR A 374 8.68 -19.33 15.72
C TYR A 374 10.19 -19.07 15.77
N GLY A 375 10.73 -18.66 16.92
CA GLY A 375 12.15 -18.46 17.16
C GLY A 375 12.68 -17.07 16.79
N PHE A 376 11.81 -16.07 16.65
CA PHE A 376 12.20 -14.67 16.53
C PHE A 376 12.26 -14.01 17.91
N GLU A 377 13.29 -13.22 18.15
CA GLU A 377 13.43 -12.44 19.38
C GLU A 377 13.04 -10.97 19.13
N PRO A 378 12.36 -10.29 20.08
CA PRO A 378 12.08 -8.87 19.97
C PRO A 378 13.38 -8.06 19.82
N LEU A 379 13.42 -7.16 18.85
CA LEU A 379 14.53 -6.23 18.71
C LEU A 379 14.55 -5.31 19.94
N GLN A 380 15.64 -5.32 20.71
CA GLN A 380 15.85 -4.32 21.75
C GLN A 380 16.07 -2.96 21.06
N GLU A 381 15.16 -2.02 21.26
CA GLU A 381 15.40 -0.63 20.89
C GLU A 381 16.57 -0.14 21.73
N GLU A 382 17.71 0.16 21.09
CA GLU A 382 18.76 0.91 21.75
C GLU A 382 18.15 2.24 22.18
N THR A 383 18.04 2.43 23.49
CA THR A 383 17.54 3.65 24.11
C THR A 383 18.52 4.75 23.72
N THR A 384 18.20 5.48 22.68
CA THR A 384 18.95 6.67 22.26
C THR A 384 18.61 7.75 23.27
N ASN A 385 19.51 7.93 24.23
CA ASN A 385 19.50 9.02 25.21
C ASN A 385 19.58 10.39 24.55
#